data_AF-A0A952WBQ1-F1
#
_entry.id   AF-A0A952WBQ1-F1
#
_cell.length_a   1.000
_cell.length_b   1.000
_cell.length_c   1.000
_cell.angle_alpha   90.00
_cell.angle_beta   90.00
_cell.angle_gamma   90.00
#
_symmetry.space_group_name_H-M   'P 1'
#
loop_
_entity.id
_entity.type
_entity.pdbx_description
1 polymer ?
#
loop_
_entity_poly.entity_id
_entity_poly.type
_entity_poly.pdbx_seq_one_letter_code
_entity_poly.pdbx_strand_id
1 'polypeptide(L)'
;MTRAAASRSPAPLPAAEPIVAAQNLTKVFKDFWMRDRARAVDNVSFEVRPHEVFGLLGPNGSGKSTTIKMILGLLKKTSGRLAVFGKPPTDVSIKKRIGYLPEESYLYPFLDARETLDYYGKLFELDRSIRKRRVDELIDMVGLSAAQFRTVREYSKGMQRRLGLAQALINDPDFLILDEPTTGLDPIGTRQVKDLIIALGKRGKTIILSSHLLADVEDCVDRMVILYGGKIRAQGTCGELLESRSRTSIETDTLDEDTVSEIDRLVRSRTGGAVLKVTRPRQTLEALFMDIVEKARAERLENAGASHGGQTASFLKGDEGDALIDKLVKAESTPLPEATPASPAAPAEPDPDLIGSLTRDEPPAPPTAKPPPKPVDTSEVDRSVIDSLLDPPSKPGGGGT
;
A
#
# COMPACT_ATOMS: atom_id res chain seq x y z
N MET A 1 38.33 56.50 15.88
CA MET A 1 38.30 55.39 14.90
C MET A 1 38.04 54.10 15.66
N THR A 2 36.78 53.72 15.81
CA THR A 2 36.38 52.54 16.60
C THR A 2 35.77 51.53 15.64
N ARG A 3 36.50 50.43 15.41
CA ARG A 3 36.19 49.41 14.41
C ARG A 3 35.12 48.47 14.97
N ALA A 4 33.94 48.46 14.37
CA ALA A 4 32.83 47.58 14.73
C ALA A 4 33.22 46.11 14.51
N ALA A 5 33.04 45.29 15.55
CA ALA A 5 33.22 43.84 15.49
C ALA A 5 32.05 43.23 14.71
N ALA A 6 32.35 42.61 13.57
CA ALA A 6 31.37 41.87 12.78
C ALA A 6 30.92 40.62 13.54
N SER A 7 29.62 40.56 13.83
CA SER A 7 28.90 39.37 14.28
C SER A 7 29.11 38.23 13.28
N ARG A 8 29.95 37.25 13.63
CA ARG A 8 30.05 35.99 12.89
C ARG A 8 28.81 35.16 13.19
N SER A 9 27.97 34.94 12.19
CA SER A 9 26.91 33.94 12.24
C SER A 9 27.48 32.58 12.65
N PRO A 10 26.80 31.82 13.53
CA PRO A 10 27.25 30.51 13.93
C PRO A 10 27.29 29.59 12.70
N ALA A 11 28.41 28.87 12.54
CA ALA A 11 28.56 27.85 11.52
C ALA A 11 27.46 26.78 11.68
N PRO A 12 26.87 26.26 10.59
CA PRO A 12 25.89 25.19 10.68
C PRO A 12 26.51 23.99 11.37
N LEU A 13 25.81 23.46 12.38
CA LEU A 13 26.17 22.20 13.04
C LEU A 13 26.35 21.12 11.96
N PRO A 14 27.37 20.24 12.07
CA PRO A 14 27.54 19.15 11.12
C PRO A 14 26.26 18.32 11.07
N ALA A 15 25.68 18.18 9.88
CA ALA A 15 24.43 17.47 9.68
C ALA A 15 24.59 16.01 10.17
N ALA A 16 23.73 15.58 11.09
CA ALA A 16 23.71 14.20 11.57
C ALA A 16 23.57 13.22 10.40
N GLU A 17 24.27 12.08 10.46
CA GLU A 17 24.22 11.08 9.40
C GLU A 17 22.78 10.61 9.15
N PRO A 18 22.36 10.48 7.87
CA PRO A 18 21.01 10.05 7.54
C PRO A 18 20.76 8.59 7.94
N ILE A 19 19.54 8.31 8.41
CA ILE A 19 19.06 6.96 8.71
C ILE A 19 18.93 6.14 7.43
N VAL A 20 18.47 6.76 6.34
CA VAL A 20 18.45 6.14 5.00
C VAL A 20 19.16 7.07 4.03
N ALA A 21 20.12 6.54 3.28
CA ALA A 21 20.76 7.25 2.18
C ALA A 21 20.61 6.45 0.89
N ALA A 22 19.81 6.97 -0.05
CA ALA A 22 19.62 6.42 -1.38
C ALA A 22 20.31 7.32 -2.41
N GLN A 23 21.17 6.76 -3.26
CA GLN A 23 21.86 7.50 -4.32
C GLN A 23 21.73 6.74 -5.64
N ASN A 24 21.10 7.38 -6.62
CA ASN A 24 20.89 6.88 -7.98
C ASN A 24 20.25 5.48 -7.99
N LEU A 25 19.35 5.24 -7.03
CA LEU A 25 18.76 3.94 -6.77
C LEU A 25 17.89 3.53 -7.95
N THR A 26 18.16 2.34 -8.49
CA THR A 26 17.43 1.82 -9.66
C THR A 26 17.04 0.38 -9.43
N LYS A 27 15.79 0.03 -9.79
CA LYS A 27 15.29 -1.33 -9.81
C LYS A 27 14.58 -1.61 -11.12
N VAL A 28 15.14 -2.55 -11.87
CA VAL A 28 14.54 -3.15 -13.05
C VAL A 28 14.20 -4.61 -12.74
N PHE A 29 12.95 -4.97 -12.99
CA PHE A 29 12.48 -6.35 -13.01
C PHE A 29 12.68 -6.91 -14.41
N LYS A 30 13.29 -8.10 -14.46
CA LYS A 30 13.57 -8.80 -15.70
C LYS A 30 12.58 -9.94 -15.88
N ASP A 31 12.30 -10.30 -17.12
CA ASP A 31 11.55 -11.51 -17.45
C ASP A 31 12.43 -12.77 -17.36
N PHE A 32 11.84 -13.93 -17.67
CA PHE A 32 12.54 -15.22 -17.68
C PHE A 32 13.71 -15.25 -18.68
N TRP A 33 13.69 -14.38 -19.70
CA TRP A 33 14.72 -14.25 -20.73
C TRP A 33 15.75 -13.17 -20.40
N MET A 34 15.77 -12.68 -19.16
CA MET A 34 16.65 -11.61 -18.66
C MET A 34 16.48 -10.27 -19.38
N ARG A 35 15.36 -10.06 -20.10
CA ARG A 35 15.00 -8.78 -20.71
C ARG A 35 14.34 -7.87 -19.70
N ASP A 36 14.57 -6.58 -19.83
CA ASP A 36 13.96 -5.58 -18.96
C ASP A 36 12.44 -5.56 -19.16
N ARG A 37 11.69 -6.00 -18.15
CA ARG A 37 10.22 -6.07 -18.17
C ARG A 37 9.59 -4.83 -17.57
N ALA A 38 10.10 -4.35 -16.45
CA ALA A 38 9.56 -3.19 -15.77
C ALA A 38 10.65 -2.46 -14.98
N ARG A 39 10.80 -1.16 -15.24
CA ARG A 39 11.66 -0.27 -14.47
C ARG A 39 10.83 0.37 -13.36
N ALA A 40 10.84 -0.26 -12.19
CA ALA A 40 10.00 0.14 -11.06
C ALA A 40 10.57 1.32 -10.26
N VAL A 41 11.89 1.49 -10.26
CA VAL A 41 12.59 2.64 -9.67
C VAL A 41 13.71 3.02 -10.63
N ASP A 42 13.86 4.31 -10.94
CA ASP A 42 14.79 4.83 -11.93
C ASP A 42 15.54 6.06 -11.40
N ASN A 43 16.81 5.87 -11.06
CA ASN A 43 17.73 6.92 -10.62
C ASN A 43 17.19 7.79 -9.45
N VAL A 44 16.62 7.15 -8.44
CA VAL A 44 16.03 7.82 -7.28
C VAL A 44 17.09 8.12 -6.22
N SER A 45 17.20 9.38 -5.80
CA SER A 45 18.15 9.84 -4.78
C SER A 45 17.42 10.64 -3.70
N PHE A 46 17.52 10.20 -2.45
CA PHE A 46 16.94 10.91 -1.30
C PHE A 46 17.61 10.46 -0.01
N GLU A 47 17.42 11.25 1.04
CA GLU A 47 17.90 10.95 2.38
C GLU A 47 16.77 11.12 3.39
N VAL A 48 16.71 10.19 4.35
CA VAL A 48 15.87 10.28 5.53
C VAL A 48 16.75 10.60 6.73
N ARG A 49 16.53 11.76 7.33
CA ARG A 49 17.30 12.27 8.47
C ARG A 49 16.80 11.65 9.78
N PRO A 50 17.65 11.59 10.82
CA PRO A 50 17.18 11.20 12.15
C PRO A 50 16.06 12.12 12.64
N HIS A 51 15.07 11.54 13.31
CA HIS A 51 13.97 12.25 13.98
C HIS A 51 13.02 13.02 13.05
N GLU A 52 12.97 12.67 11.76
CA GLU A 52 12.00 13.25 10.81
C GLU A 52 10.92 12.21 10.43
N VAL A 53 9.71 12.71 10.15
CA VAL A 53 8.65 11.98 9.47
C VAL A 53 8.72 12.28 7.97
N PHE A 54 9.16 11.29 7.21
CA PHE A 54 9.42 11.40 5.78
C PHE A 54 8.31 10.75 4.94
N GLY A 55 7.67 11.53 4.08
CA GLY A 55 6.66 11.06 3.14
C GLY A 55 7.27 10.45 1.86
N LEU A 56 6.92 9.21 1.55
CA LEU A 56 7.21 8.57 0.26
C LEU A 56 5.89 8.45 -0.51
N LEU A 57 5.57 9.43 -1.35
CA LEU A 57 4.21 9.61 -1.88
C LEU A 57 4.11 9.28 -3.36
N GLY A 58 2.90 8.99 -3.83
CA GLY A 58 2.61 8.83 -5.27
C GLY A 58 1.59 7.75 -5.55
N PRO A 59 1.02 7.70 -6.77
CA PRO A 59 -0.03 6.74 -7.13
C PRO A 59 0.48 5.30 -7.10
N ASN A 60 -0.45 4.35 -7.16
CA ASN A 60 -0.12 2.93 -7.27
C ASN A 60 0.77 2.67 -8.49
N GLY A 61 1.77 1.81 -8.32
CA GLY A 61 2.77 1.53 -9.36
C GLY A 61 3.87 2.60 -9.52
N SER A 62 3.91 3.65 -8.69
CA SER A 62 4.95 4.69 -8.77
C SER A 62 6.35 4.25 -8.32
N GLY A 63 6.45 3.12 -7.60
CA GLY A 63 7.71 2.57 -7.08
C GLY A 63 7.88 2.65 -5.55
N LYS A 64 6.86 3.10 -4.80
CA LYS A 64 6.91 3.22 -3.31
C LYS A 64 7.27 1.91 -2.62
N SER A 65 6.43 0.88 -2.80
CA SER A 65 6.62 -0.43 -2.14
C SER A 65 7.91 -1.12 -2.62
N THR A 66 8.33 -0.91 -3.87
CA THR A 66 9.61 -1.39 -4.38
C THR A 66 10.78 -0.72 -3.65
N THR A 67 10.70 0.59 -3.42
CA THR A 67 11.71 1.36 -2.67
C THR A 67 11.76 0.91 -1.21
N ILE A 68 10.61 0.76 -0.55
CA ILE A 68 10.50 0.23 0.82
C ILE A 68 11.13 -1.16 0.93
N LYS A 69 10.80 -2.08 0.01
CA LYS A 69 11.37 -3.43 0.00
C LYS A 69 12.89 -3.42 -0.19
N MET A 70 13.44 -2.46 -0.94
CA MET A 70 14.90 -2.29 -1.05
C MET A 70 15.52 -1.76 0.26
N ILE A 71 14.88 -0.79 0.93
CA ILE A 71 15.31 -0.28 2.25
C ILE A 71 15.29 -1.39 3.31
N LEU A 72 14.27 -2.25 3.27
CA LEU A 72 14.15 -3.40 4.15
C LEU A 72 15.10 -4.54 3.79
N GLY A 73 15.84 -4.46 2.67
CA GLY A 73 16.70 -5.55 2.19
C GLY A 73 15.95 -6.78 1.66
N LEU A 74 14.63 -6.69 1.52
CA LEU A 74 13.76 -7.75 0.96
C LEU A 74 13.85 -7.81 -0.57
N LEU A 75 14.37 -6.75 -1.20
CA LEU A 75 14.56 -6.68 -2.65
C LEU A 75 15.95 -6.10 -2.98
N LYS A 76 16.70 -6.78 -3.85
CA LYS A 76 17.98 -6.27 -4.34
C LYS A 76 17.76 -5.18 -5.39
N LYS A 77 18.46 -4.04 -5.24
CA LYS A 77 18.60 -3.00 -6.27
C LYS A 77 19.32 -3.54 -7.51
N THR A 78 19.02 -2.96 -8.67
CA THR A 78 19.75 -3.23 -9.92
C THR A 78 21.04 -2.41 -9.99
N SER A 79 20.98 -1.12 -9.64
CA SER A 79 22.14 -0.22 -9.56
C SER A 79 21.91 0.88 -8.52
N GLY A 80 22.90 1.76 -8.34
CA GLY A 80 22.91 2.81 -7.32
C GLY A 80 23.50 2.35 -5.99
N ARG A 81 23.36 3.17 -4.94
CA ARG A 81 23.78 2.88 -3.56
C ARG A 81 22.60 3.08 -2.62
N LEU A 82 22.55 2.25 -1.58
CA LEU A 82 21.54 2.33 -0.54
C LEU A 82 22.18 1.91 0.78
N ALA A 83 22.08 2.76 1.78
CA ALA A 83 22.52 2.48 3.15
C ALA A 83 21.38 2.79 4.12
N VAL A 84 21.28 1.98 5.18
CA VAL A 84 20.35 2.14 6.29
C VAL A 84 21.15 2.04 7.58
N PHE A 85 21.12 3.08 8.42
CA PHE A 85 22.04 3.25 9.56
C PHE A 85 23.52 3.07 9.16
N GLY A 86 23.91 3.64 8.03
CA GLY A 86 25.28 3.51 7.48
C GLY A 86 25.66 2.11 6.98
N LYS A 87 24.75 1.13 7.02
CA LYS A 87 25.00 -0.28 6.67
C LYS A 87 24.21 -0.73 5.44
N PRO A 88 24.60 -1.82 4.77
CA PRO A 88 23.80 -2.42 3.70
C PRO A 88 22.40 -2.82 4.20
N PRO A 89 21.34 -2.64 3.41
CA PRO A 89 19.98 -3.05 3.79
C PRO A 89 19.82 -4.52 4.17
N THR A 90 20.70 -5.40 3.69
CA THR A 90 20.69 -6.83 3.99
C THR A 90 21.36 -7.19 5.32
N ASP A 91 22.01 -6.24 5.99
CA ASP A 91 22.63 -6.48 7.30
C ASP A 91 21.54 -6.80 8.34
N VAL A 92 21.69 -7.90 9.08
CA VAL A 92 20.70 -8.35 10.07
C VAL A 92 20.75 -7.50 11.35
N SER A 93 21.91 -6.93 11.68
CA SER A 93 22.09 -6.15 12.92
C SER A 93 21.22 -4.89 12.96
N ILE A 94 20.86 -4.33 11.80
CA ILE A 94 19.97 -3.16 11.73
C ILE A 94 18.49 -3.54 11.91
N LYS A 95 18.10 -4.81 11.75
CA LYS A 95 16.68 -5.23 11.78
C LYS A 95 16.03 -5.05 13.14
N LYS A 96 16.79 -5.23 14.22
CA LYS A 96 16.33 -4.98 15.60
C LYS A 96 15.92 -3.52 15.83
N ARG A 97 16.40 -2.59 14.99
CA ARG A 97 16.13 -1.14 15.07
C ARG A 97 15.00 -0.67 14.16
N ILE A 98 14.43 -1.58 13.35
CA ILE A 98 13.42 -1.25 12.34
C ILE A 98 12.07 -1.85 12.74
N GLY A 99 11.04 -1.02 12.72
CA GLY A 99 9.64 -1.44 12.73
C GLY A 99 9.07 -1.35 11.32
N TYR A 100 8.22 -2.28 10.92
CA TYR A 100 7.63 -2.28 9.58
C TYR A 100 6.16 -2.68 9.61
N LEU A 101 5.30 -1.82 9.10
CA LEU A 101 3.91 -2.11 8.76
C LEU A 101 3.79 -2.21 7.23
N PRO A 102 3.65 -3.41 6.65
CA PRO A 102 3.40 -3.60 5.22
C PRO A 102 1.99 -3.13 4.82
N GLU A 103 1.77 -2.83 3.54
CA GLU A 103 0.43 -2.51 2.98
C GLU A 103 -0.60 -3.60 3.34
N GLU A 104 -0.26 -4.87 3.09
CA GLU A 104 -1.04 -6.02 3.53
C GLU A 104 -0.41 -6.66 4.78
N SER A 105 -1.18 -6.72 5.87
CA SER A 105 -0.73 -7.36 7.12
C SER A 105 -0.92 -8.88 7.04
N TYR A 106 0.17 -9.62 6.83
CA TYR A 106 0.17 -11.09 6.86
C TYR A 106 0.38 -11.60 8.29
N LEU A 107 -0.66 -11.49 9.12
CA LEU A 107 -0.66 -12.02 10.48
C LEU A 107 -1.18 -13.46 10.49
N TYR A 108 -0.74 -14.28 11.45
CA TYR A 108 -1.20 -15.66 11.56
C TYR A 108 -2.67 -15.69 11.99
N PRO A 109 -3.58 -16.24 11.16
CA PRO A 109 -5.02 -16.09 11.36
C PRO A 109 -5.56 -16.83 12.59
N PHE A 110 -4.81 -17.82 13.09
CA PHE A 110 -5.18 -18.67 14.22
C PHE A 110 -4.67 -18.14 15.57
N LEU A 111 -3.81 -17.12 15.58
CA LEU A 111 -3.36 -16.48 16.83
C LEU A 111 -4.35 -15.38 17.24
N ASP A 112 -4.39 -15.06 18.53
CA ASP A 112 -4.99 -13.82 19.03
C ASP A 112 -3.99 -12.64 19.02
N ALA A 113 -4.44 -11.44 19.42
CA ALA A 113 -3.57 -10.25 19.45
C ALA A 113 -2.42 -10.37 20.45
N ARG A 114 -2.64 -10.98 21.62
CA ARG A 114 -1.62 -11.14 22.66
C ARG A 114 -0.56 -12.14 22.21
N GLU A 115 -0.99 -13.27 21.67
CA GLU A 115 -0.13 -14.31 21.11
C GLU A 115 0.69 -13.79 19.95
N THR A 116 0.07 -13.02 19.06
CA THR A 116 0.76 -12.36 17.94
C THR A 116 1.88 -11.45 18.45
N LEU A 117 1.59 -10.54 19.39
CA LEU A 117 2.60 -9.62 19.90
C LEU A 117 3.68 -10.31 20.75
N ASP A 118 3.34 -11.33 21.55
CA ASP A 118 4.34 -12.13 22.28
C ASP A 118 5.24 -12.92 21.31
N TYR A 119 4.68 -13.47 20.22
CA TYR A 119 5.45 -14.14 19.17
C TYR A 119 6.50 -13.21 18.56
N TYR A 120 6.10 -12.01 18.10
CA TYR A 120 7.05 -11.04 17.54
C TYR A 120 8.03 -10.53 18.60
N GLY A 121 7.59 -10.32 19.85
CA GLY A 121 8.49 -9.94 20.94
C GLY A 121 9.57 -11.00 21.21
N LYS A 122 9.26 -12.30 21.06
CA LYS A 122 10.24 -13.39 21.14
C LYS A 122 11.23 -13.36 19.98
N LEU A 123 10.78 -13.07 18.76
CA LEU A 123 11.66 -12.92 17.59
C LEU A 123 12.67 -11.78 17.77
N PHE A 124 12.30 -10.74 18.50
CA PHE A 124 13.19 -9.64 18.88
C PHE A 124 14.01 -9.91 20.14
N GLU A 125 13.95 -11.12 20.71
CA GLU A 125 14.70 -11.54 21.90
C GLU A 125 14.41 -10.66 23.14
N LEU A 126 13.20 -10.08 23.23
CA LEU A 126 12.81 -9.27 24.38
C LEU A 126 12.57 -10.16 25.61
N ASP A 127 12.97 -9.71 26.80
CA ASP A 127 12.71 -10.42 28.04
C ASP A 127 11.21 -10.62 28.31
N ARG A 128 10.85 -11.73 28.97
CA ARG A 128 9.44 -12.07 29.25
C ARG A 128 8.68 -10.98 29.98
N SER A 129 9.30 -10.33 30.97
CA SER A 129 8.69 -9.23 31.73
C SER A 129 8.43 -8.00 30.86
N ILE A 130 9.40 -7.65 30.01
CA ILE A 130 9.30 -6.54 29.05
C ILE A 130 8.22 -6.82 28.02
N ARG A 131 8.21 -8.03 27.42
CA ARG A 131 7.19 -8.44 26.45
C ARG A 131 5.79 -8.32 27.03
N LYS A 132 5.54 -8.92 28.20
CA LYS A 132 4.22 -8.88 28.84
C LYS A 132 3.72 -7.44 28.99
N ARG A 133 4.56 -6.56 29.56
CA ARG A 133 4.23 -5.14 29.74
C ARG A 133 3.95 -4.44 28.41
N ARG A 134 4.82 -4.59 27.41
CA ARG A 134 4.65 -3.95 26.10
C ARG A 134 3.42 -4.48 25.35
N VAL A 135 3.11 -5.76 25.45
CA VAL A 135 1.89 -6.35 24.87
C VAL A 135 0.65 -5.68 25.45
N ASP A 136 0.59 -5.52 26.78
CA ASP A 136 -0.52 -4.83 27.45
C ASP A 136 -0.64 -3.37 26.99
N GLU A 137 0.47 -2.62 27.02
CA GLU A 137 0.52 -1.21 26.60
C GLU A 137 0.13 -1.02 25.11
N LEU A 138 0.57 -1.91 24.22
CA LEU A 138 0.31 -1.79 22.78
C LEU A 138 -1.11 -2.16 22.42
N ILE A 139 -1.70 -3.19 23.04
CA ILE A 139 -3.11 -3.56 22.81
C ILE A 139 -4.04 -2.43 23.23
N ASP A 140 -3.74 -1.79 24.35
CA ASP A 140 -4.48 -0.63 24.82
C ASP A 140 -4.31 0.56 23.86
N MET A 141 -3.07 0.87 23.48
CA MET A 141 -2.74 1.95 22.54
C MET A 141 -3.52 1.84 21.23
N VAL A 142 -3.63 0.63 20.66
CA VAL A 142 -4.34 0.42 19.39
C VAL A 142 -5.83 0.09 19.56
N GLY A 143 -6.36 0.20 20.78
CA GLY A 143 -7.79 0.03 21.06
C GLY A 143 -8.33 -1.37 20.81
N LEU A 144 -7.50 -2.41 21.03
CA LEU A 144 -7.89 -3.82 20.81
C LEU A 144 -8.20 -4.58 22.11
N SER A 145 -8.20 -3.91 23.27
CA SER A 145 -8.40 -4.52 24.59
C SER A 145 -9.67 -5.40 24.68
N ALA A 146 -10.79 -4.99 24.08
CA ALA A 146 -12.03 -5.77 24.11
C ALA A 146 -12.01 -7.02 23.21
N ALA A 147 -11.12 -7.06 22.21
CA ALA A 147 -11.04 -8.14 21.22
C ALA A 147 -9.73 -8.95 21.33
N GLN A 148 -8.92 -8.71 22.36
CA GLN A 148 -7.54 -9.21 22.45
C GLN A 148 -7.40 -10.73 22.45
N PHE A 149 -8.44 -11.47 22.87
CA PHE A 149 -8.49 -12.94 22.90
C PHE A 149 -9.26 -13.56 21.72
N ARG A 150 -9.75 -12.72 20.80
CA ARG A 150 -10.34 -13.19 19.55
C ARG A 150 -9.24 -13.46 18.54
N THR A 151 -9.42 -14.51 17.74
CA THR A 151 -8.45 -14.89 16.72
C THR A 151 -8.39 -13.85 15.60
N VAL A 152 -7.20 -13.65 15.02
CA VAL A 152 -6.95 -12.66 13.96
C VAL A 152 -7.84 -12.88 12.74
N ARG A 153 -8.24 -14.13 12.42
CA ARG A 153 -9.20 -14.41 11.34
C ARG A 153 -10.57 -13.74 11.52
N GLU A 154 -10.95 -13.42 12.76
CA GLU A 154 -12.21 -12.75 13.08
C GLU A 154 -12.10 -11.23 13.08
N TYR A 155 -10.89 -10.70 12.90
CA TYR A 155 -10.64 -9.25 12.91
C TYR A 155 -11.07 -8.63 11.59
N SER A 156 -11.68 -7.45 11.66
CA SER A 156 -11.86 -6.61 10.48
C SER A 156 -10.51 -6.18 9.92
N LYS A 157 -10.47 -5.74 8.65
CA LYS A 157 -9.25 -5.21 8.04
C LYS A 157 -8.61 -4.09 8.89
N GLY A 158 -9.43 -3.19 9.45
CA GLY A 158 -8.93 -2.13 10.32
C GLY A 158 -8.38 -2.64 11.66
N MET A 159 -8.98 -3.68 12.25
CA MET A 159 -8.42 -4.32 13.45
C MET A 159 -7.08 -5.01 13.16
N GLN A 160 -6.97 -5.71 12.03
CA GLN A 160 -5.70 -6.32 11.59
C GLN A 160 -4.63 -5.25 11.33
N ARG A 161 -5.03 -4.11 10.75
CA ARG A 161 -4.16 -2.94 10.54
C ARG A 161 -3.60 -2.40 11.85
N ARG A 162 -4.48 -2.19 12.84
CA ARG A 162 -4.13 -1.74 14.19
C ARG A 162 -3.20 -2.72 14.90
N LEU A 163 -3.47 -4.03 14.78
CA LEU A 163 -2.57 -5.06 15.30
C LEU A 163 -1.21 -5.06 14.59
N GLY A 164 -1.18 -4.86 13.27
CA GLY A 164 0.06 -4.70 12.51
C GLY A 164 0.87 -3.49 12.97
N LEU A 165 0.21 -2.38 13.29
CA LEU A 165 0.87 -1.18 13.84
C LEU A 165 1.47 -1.45 15.22
N ALA A 166 0.74 -2.13 16.10
CA ALA A 166 1.27 -2.60 17.39
C ALA A 166 2.48 -3.53 17.21
N GLN A 167 2.40 -4.47 16.26
CA GLN A 167 3.48 -5.39 15.93
C GLN A 167 4.73 -4.65 15.44
N ALA A 168 4.57 -3.62 14.62
CA ALA A 168 5.69 -2.80 14.13
C ALA A 168 6.40 -2.00 15.25
N LEU A 169 5.75 -1.82 16.41
CA LEU A 169 6.24 -1.05 17.54
C LEU A 169 6.78 -1.91 18.71
N ILE A 170 6.57 -3.23 18.69
CA ILE A 170 6.88 -4.13 19.81
C ILE A 170 8.34 -4.06 20.28
N ASN A 171 9.27 -3.87 19.34
CA ASN A 171 10.70 -3.76 19.59
C ASN A 171 11.17 -2.35 19.98
N ASP A 172 10.27 -1.37 20.06
CA ASP A 172 10.61 0.04 20.28
C ASP A 172 11.65 0.56 19.27
N PRO A 173 11.34 0.51 17.96
CA PRO A 173 12.32 0.75 16.91
C PRO A 173 12.80 2.22 16.88
N ASP A 174 14.02 2.45 16.39
CA ASP A 174 14.53 3.80 16.10
C ASP A 174 13.95 4.34 14.78
N PHE A 175 13.66 3.42 13.85
CA PHE A 175 13.19 3.71 12.51
C PHE A 175 11.94 2.88 12.18
N LEU A 176 10.84 3.57 11.90
CA LEU A 176 9.55 2.96 11.57
C LEU A 176 9.23 3.17 10.09
N ILE A 177 8.80 2.11 9.39
CA ILE A 177 8.33 2.20 8.00
C ILE A 177 6.85 1.81 7.99
N LEU A 178 6.00 2.72 7.53
CA LEU A 178 4.56 2.56 7.45
C LEU A 178 4.12 2.63 5.99
N ASP A 179 3.76 1.49 5.40
CA ASP A 179 3.33 1.43 4.00
C ASP A 179 1.81 1.48 3.91
N GLU A 180 1.24 2.63 3.53
CA GLU A 180 -0.20 2.90 3.42
C GLU A 180 -0.97 2.71 4.75
N PRO A 181 -0.52 3.28 5.90
CA PRO A 181 -1.05 2.96 7.24
C PRO A 181 -2.52 3.26 7.46
N THR A 182 -3.09 4.20 6.72
CA THR A 182 -4.49 4.63 6.82
C THR A 182 -5.43 3.81 5.93
N THR A 183 -4.90 2.97 5.04
CA THR A 183 -5.70 2.19 4.10
C THR A 183 -6.61 1.19 4.81
N GLY A 184 -7.89 1.23 4.45
CA GLY A 184 -8.92 0.35 5.01
C GLY A 184 -9.41 0.75 6.41
N LEU A 185 -9.05 1.95 6.89
CA LEU A 185 -9.58 2.54 8.11
C LEU A 185 -10.76 3.48 7.83
N ASP A 186 -11.62 3.61 8.83
CA ASP A 186 -12.64 4.65 8.87
C ASP A 186 -11.99 6.02 9.20
N PRO A 187 -12.70 7.16 9.00
CA PRO A 187 -12.13 8.49 9.27
C PRO A 187 -11.58 8.66 10.69
N ILE A 188 -12.23 8.03 11.68
CA ILE A 188 -11.78 8.06 13.08
C ILE A 188 -10.47 7.28 13.23
N GLY A 189 -10.37 6.07 12.67
CA GLY A 189 -9.15 5.28 12.67
C GLY A 189 -8.00 5.96 11.94
N THR A 190 -8.26 6.59 10.80
CA THR A 190 -7.27 7.39 10.07
C THR A 190 -6.70 8.51 10.94
N ARG A 191 -7.57 9.26 11.63
CA ARG A 191 -7.13 10.32 12.56
C ARG A 191 -6.28 9.76 13.71
N GLN A 192 -6.71 8.66 14.33
CA GLN A 192 -5.95 8.02 15.42
C GLN A 192 -4.54 7.59 14.99
N VAL A 193 -4.41 7.03 13.78
CA VAL A 193 -3.11 6.65 13.21
C VAL A 193 -2.25 7.89 12.94
N LYS A 194 -2.82 8.97 12.40
CA LYS A 194 -2.11 10.24 12.19
C LYS A 194 -1.61 10.82 13.53
N ASP A 195 -2.47 10.87 14.54
CA ASP A 195 -2.12 11.36 15.88
C ASP A 195 -0.98 10.54 16.51
N LEU A 196 -0.99 9.22 16.31
CA LEU A 196 0.11 8.35 16.74
C LEU A 196 1.42 8.66 16.01
N ILE A 197 1.39 8.81 14.68
CA ILE A 197 2.59 9.15 13.87
C ILE A 197 3.20 10.46 14.36
N ILE A 198 2.37 11.49 14.57
CA ILE A 198 2.79 12.79 15.11
C ILE A 198 3.40 12.63 16.52
N ALA A 199 2.77 11.85 17.39
CA ALA A 199 3.27 11.61 18.74
C ALA A 199 4.62 10.86 18.73
N LEU A 200 4.81 9.88 17.85
CA LEU A 200 6.06 9.15 17.68
C LEU A 200 7.17 10.05 17.12
N GLY A 201 6.85 10.89 16.13
CA GLY A 201 7.78 11.89 15.60
C GLY A 201 8.26 12.86 16.70
N LYS A 202 7.34 13.39 17.52
CA LYS A 202 7.65 14.26 18.67
C LYS A 202 8.53 13.58 19.73
N ARG A 203 8.47 12.24 19.85
CA ARG A 203 9.34 11.44 20.73
C ARG A 203 10.70 11.13 20.10
N GLY A 204 11.00 11.69 18.93
CA GLY A 204 12.27 11.48 18.23
C GLY A 204 12.35 10.16 17.49
N LYS A 205 11.23 9.52 17.11
CA LYS A 205 11.29 8.38 16.19
C LYS A 205 11.49 8.88 14.76
N THR A 206 12.26 8.15 13.96
CA THR A 206 12.36 8.40 12.51
C THR A 206 11.30 7.57 11.80
N ILE A 207 10.53 8.16 10.88
CA ILE A 207 9.40 7.47 10.24
C ILE A 207 9.46 7.65 8.72
N ILE A 208 9.33 6.58 7.94
CA ILE A 208 8.90 6.67 6.53
C ILE A 208 7.41 6.35 6.47
N LEU A 209 6.65 7.23 5.84
CA LEU A 209 5.22 7.08 5.60
C LEU A 209 4.95 7.02 4.09
N SER A 210 4.47 5.89 3.60
CA SER A 210 4.03 5.74 2.20
C SER A 210 2.53 5.95 2.08
N SER A 211 2.11 6.73 1.09
CA SER A 211 0.70 6.99 0.78
C SER A 211 0.52 7.34 -0.70
N HIS A 212 -0.64 7.01 -1.26
CA HIS A 212 -1.09 7.48 -2.56
C HIS A 212 -1.97 8.75 -2.49
N LEU A 213 -2.34 9.18 -1.28
CA LEU A 213 -3.15 10.37 -1.01
C LEU A 213 -2.32 11.41 -0.23
N LEU A 214 -2.11 12.58 -0.83
CA LEU A 214 -1.32 13.65 -0.21
C LEU A 214 -1.99 14.21 1.06
N ALA A 215 -3.31 14.37 1.03
CA ALA A 215 -4.07 14.89 2.17
C ALA A 215 -4.05 13.98 3.40
N ASP A 216 -3.82 12.68 3.21
CA ASP A 216 -3.72 11.73 4.33
C ASP A 216 -2.47 12.01 5.19
N VAL A 217 -1.46 12.65 4.61
CA VAL A 217 -0.11 12.73 5.20
C VAL A 217 0.40 14.14 5.42
N GLU A 218 -0.25 15.15 4.83
CA GLU A 218 0.16 16.57 4.88
C GLU A 218 0.47 17.06 6.29
N ASP A 219 -0.43 16.78 7.25
CA ASP A 219 -0.29 17.24 8.64
C ASP A 219 0.73 16.45 9.47
N CYS A 220 1.28 15.37 8.90
CA CYS A 220 2.12 14.41 9.62
C CYS A 220 3.59 14.43 9.17
N VAL A 221 3.88 14.89 7.95
CA VAL A 221 5.21 14.77 7.33
C VAL A 221 5.97 16.07 7.37
N ASP A 222 7.25 16.00 7.77
CA ASP A 222 8.16 17.15 7.75
C ASP A 222 8.64 17.42 6.32
N ARG A 223 8.98 16.35 5.61
CA ARG A 223 9.55 16.33 4.26
C ARG A 223 8.99 15.17 3.47
N MET A 224 8.96 15.30 2.16
CA MET A 224 8.46 14.24 1.29
C MET A 224 9.17 14.18 -0.06
N VAL A 225 9.04 13.02 -0.69
CA VAL A 225 9.28 12.82 -2.13
C VAL A 225 7.99 12.35 -2.78
N ILE A 226 7.68 12.87 -3.96
CA ILE A 226 6.55 12.44 -4.78
C ILE A 226 7.10 11.61 -5.95
N LEU A 227 6.77 10.33 -5.98
CA LEU A 227 7.15 9.38 -7.01
C LEU A 227 6.07 9.28 -8.10
N TYR A 228 6.51 9.21 -9.35
CA TYR A 228 5.65 8.84 -10.47
C TYR A 228 6.46 8.15 -11.57
N GLY A 229 6.05 6.94 -11.95
CA GLY A 229 6.74 6.13 -12.97
C GLY A 229 8.18 5.78 -12.57
N GLY A 230 8.42 5.47 -11.30
CA GLY A 230 9.74 5.10 -10.77
C GLY A 230 10.70 6.26 -10.52
N LYS A 231 10.30 7.52 -10.76
CA LYS A 231 11.14 8.72 -10.62
C LYS A 231 10.60 9.66 -9.56
N ILE A 232 11.50 10.38 -8.87
CA ILE A 232 11.12 11.55 -8.08
C ILE A 232 10.65 12.66 -9.03
N ARG A 233 9.45 13.19 -8.78
CA ARG A 233 8.88 14.35 -9.49
C ARG A 233 8.96 15.63 -8.69
N ALA A 234 8.88 15.51 -7.37
CA ALA A 234 9.04 16.63 -6.45
C ALA A 234 9.66 16.12 -5.14
N GLN A 235 10.43 16.97 -4.47
CA GLN A 235 11.05 16.70 -3.19
C GLN A 235 11.22 18.01 -2.43
N GLY A 236 10.89 18.02 -1.15
CA GLY A 236 10.97 19.22 -0.32
C GLY A 236 10.25 19.04 1.01
N THR A 237 10.21 20.10 1.78
CA THR A 237 9.30 20.21 2.93
C THR A 237 7.85 20.35 2.46
N CYS A 238 6.91 20.06 3.35
CA CYS A 238 5.48 20.25 3.06
C CYS A 238 5.18 21.70 2.62
N GLY A 239 5.71 22.69 3.34
CA GLY A 239 5.55 24.11 3.02
C GLY A 239 6.12 24.49 1.65
N GLU A 240 7.33 24.03 1.31
CA GLU A 240 7.95 24.33 0.00
C GLU A 240 7.16 23.76 -1.18
N LEU A 241 6.53 22.59 -1.02
CA LEU A 241 5.81 21.91 -2.09
C LEU A 241 4.35 22.37 -2.23
N LEU A 242 3.74 22.83 -1.15
CA LEU A 242 2.35 23.29 -1.14
C LEU A 242 2.19 24.80 -1.33
N GLU A 243 3.26 25.59 -1.18
CA GLU A 243 3.23 27.03 -1.39
C GLU A 243 2.97 27.38 -2.87
N SER A 244 1.72 27.67 -3.20
CA SER A 244 1.36 28.22 -4.52
C SER A 244 1.69 29.70 -4.58
N ARG A 245 2.91 30.04 -5.03
CA ARG A 245 3.35 31.45 -5.16
C ARG A 245 2.57 32.29 -6.18
N SER A 246 1.73 31.65 -6.99
CA SER A 246 0.90 32.31 -8.02
C SER A 246 -0.56 32.48 -7.60
N ARG A 247 -0.95 32.05 -6.39
CA ARG A 247 -2.35 32.07 -5.95
C ARG A 247 -2.46 32.52 -4.50
N THR A 248 -3.32 33.50 -4.27
CA THR A 248 -3.77 33.89 -2.92
C THR A 248 -5.14 33.27 -2.69
N SER A 249 -5.32 32.57 -1.56
CA SER A 249 -6.63 32.05 -1.12
C SER A 249 -7.12 32.85 0.07
N ILE A 250 -8.39 33.24 0.08
CA ILE A 250 -9.06 33.96 1.17
C ILE A 250 -10.22 33.07 1.63
N GLU A 251 -10.19 32.65 2.88
CA GLU A 251 -11.28 31.90 3.52
C GLU A 251 -12.11 32.86 4.40
N THR A 252 -13.42 32.78 4.26
CA THR A 252 -14.41 33.69 4.86
C THR A 252 -15.69 32.91 5.10
N ASP A 253 -16.61 33.48 5.87
CA ASP A 253 -18.00 33.02 5.96
C ASP A 253 -18.74 33.18 4.60
N THR A 254 -20.03 32.86 4.58
CA THR A 254 -20.79 32.88 3.33
C THR A 254 -20.96 34.30 2.83
N LEU A 255 -20.40 34.60 1.65
CA LEU A 255 -20.61 35.85 0.96
C LEU A 255 -21.84 35.76 0.03
N ASP A 256 -22.60 36.85 -0.07
CA ASP A 256 -23.65 36.99 -1.07
C ASP A 256 -23.06 37.23 -2.48
N GLU A 257 -23.90 37.08 -3.51
CA GLU A 257 -23.48 37.19 -4.92
C GLU A 257 -23.00 38.60 -5.29
N ASP A 258 -23.54 39.63 -4.64
CA ASP A 258 -23.18 41.02 -4.86
C ASP A 258 -21.76 41.30 -4.33
N THR A 259 -21.46 40.84 -3.12
CA THR A 259 -20.14 40.96 -2.49
C THR A 259 -19.09 40.19 -3.30
N VAL A 260 -19.41 38.98 -3.75
CA VAL A 260 -18.51 38.20 -4.62
C VAL A 260 -18.23 38.94 -5.93
N SER A 261 -19.26 39.55 -6.53
CA SER A 261 -19.13 40.31 -7.79
C SER A 261 -18.33 41.61 -7.61
N GLU A 262 -18.42 42.24 -6.45
CA GLU A 262 -17.61 43.40 -6.10
C GLU A 262 -16.14 43.02 -5.87
N ILE A 263 -15.88 41.91 -5.19
CA ILE A 263 -14.53 41.35 -5.04
C ILE A 263 -13.92 41.02 -6.41
N ASP A 264 -14.66 40.40 -7.33
CA ASP A 264 -14.15 40.12 -8.69
C ASP A 264 -13.81 41.41 -9.45
N ARG A 265 -14.69 42.42 -9.40
CA ARG A 265 -14.41 43.73 -10.01
C ARG A 265 -13.18 44.39 -9.40
N LEU A 266 -13.02 44.34 -8.08
CA LEU A 266 -11.87 44.91 -7.40
C LEU A 266 -10.57 44.21 -7.82
N VAL A 267 -10.56 42.87 -7.85
CA VAL A 267 -9.41 42.07 -8.29
C VAL A 267 -9.04 42.44 -9.73
N ARG A 268 -10.01 42.48 -10.66
CA ARG A 268 -9.79 42.91 -12.05
C ARG A 268 -9.20 44.30 -12.16
N SER A 269 -9.74 45.26 -11.42
CA SER A 269 -9.26 46.64 -11.50
C SER A 269 -7.84 46.84 -10.95
N ARG A 270 -7.45 46.07 -9.94
CA ARG A 270 -6.20 46.28 -9.18
C ARG A 270 -5.03 45.44 -9.69
N THR A 271 -5.29 44.23 -10.17
CA THR A 271 -4.24 43.29 -10.58
C THR A 271 -4.34 42.88 -12.05
N GLY A 272 -5.41 43.25 -12.75
CA GLY A 272 -5.69 42.77 -14.12
C GLY A 272 -6.08 41.29 -14.20
N GLY A 273 -6.21 40.60 -13.05
CA GLY A 273 -6.65 39.21 -12.96
C GLY A 273 -8.16 39.08 -12.70
N ALA A 274 -8.71 37.88 -12.72
CA ALA A 274 -10.12 37.64 -12.37
C ALA A 274 -10.21 36.60 -11.24
N VAL A 275 -11.32 36.62 -10.50
CA VAL A 275 -11.66 35.55 -9.55
C VAL A 275 -11.90 34.27 -10.36
N LEU A 276 -10.97 33.33 -10.24
CA LEU A 276 -10.94 32.13 -11.09
C LEU A 276 -11.97 31.06 -10.67
N LYS A 277 -12.36 31.02 -9.39
CA LYS A 277 -13.32 30.04 -8.87
C LYS A 277 -13.93 30.53 -7.55
N VAL A 278 -15.25 30.60 -7.48
CA VAL A 278 -16.01 30.80 -6.24
C VAL A 278 -16.82 29.53 -6.02
N THR A 279 -16.54 28.83 -4.93
CA THR A 279 -17.17 27.53 -4.66
C THR A 279 -17.88 27.63 -3.32
N ARG A 280 -19.20 27.37 -3.29
CA ARG A 280 -19.86 26.98 -2.02
C ARG A 280 -19.28 25.61 -1.65
N PRO A 281 -18.92 25.34 -0.39
CA PRO A 281 -18.19 24.11 -0.08
C PRO A 281 -19.05 22.89 -0.42
N ARG A 282 -18.69 22.20 -1.50
CA ARG A 282 -19.02 20.80 -1.79
C ARG A 282 -18.11 20.27 -2.90
N GLN A 283 -17.03 19.59 -2.49
CA GLN A 283 -16.57 18.30 -3.00
C GLN A 283 -15.30 17.87 -2.26
N THR A 284 -15.16 16.56 -2.00
CA THR A 284 -14.04 15.94 -1.31
C THR A 284 -12.78 15.89 -2.18
N LEU A 285 -11.65 15.59 -1.54
CA LEU A 285 -10.30 15.47 -2.12
C LEU A 285 -10.22 14.57 -3.36
N GLU A 286 -11.10 13.59 -3.51
CA GLU A 286 -11.17 12.75 -4.71
C GLU A 286 -11.52 13.53 -6.00
N ALA A 287 -12.35 14.57 -5.92
CA ALA A 287 -12.80 15.29 -7.10
C ALA A 287 -11.68 16.14 -7.76
N LEU A 288 -10.76 16.65 -6.94
CA LEU A 288 -9.58 17.38 -7.41
C LEU A 288 -8.52 16.43 -7.99
N PHE A 289 -8.40 15.23 -7.41
CA PHE A 289 -7.48 14.18 -7.87
C PHE A 289 -7.86 13.66 -9.26
N MET A 290 -9.16 13.47 -9.52
CA MET A 290 -9.65 13.01 -10.84
C MET A 290 -9.39 14.02 -11.97
N ASP A 291 -9.55 15.33 -11.72
CA ASP A 291 -9.33 16.38 -12.73
C ASP A 291 -7.84 16.51 -13.14
N ILE A 292 -6.92 16.25 -12.21
CA ILE A 292 -5.47 16.27 -12.46
C ILE A 292 -5.03 15.02 -13.25
N VAL A 293 -5.63 13.86 -12.94
CA VAL A 293 -5.34 12.59 -13.63
C VAL A 293 -5.88 12.59 -15.07
N GLU A 294 -7.05 13.21 -15.32
CA GLU A 294 -7.61 13.35 -16.66
C GLU A 294 -6.77 14.27 -17.56
N LYS A 295 -6.29 15.41 -17.05
CA LYS A 295 -5.39 16.32 -17.79
C LYS A 295 -4.07 15.64 -18.16
N ALA A 296 -3.51 14.83 -17.26
CA ALA A 296 -2.26 14.09 -17.52
C ALA A 296 -2.42 12.90 -18.48
N ARG A 297 -3.64 12.37 -18.67
CA ARG A 297 -3.93 11.30 -19.64
C ARG A 297 -4.08 11.83 -21.07
N ALA A 298 -4.63 13.04 -21.23
CA ALA A 298 -4.75 13.69 -22.53
C ALA A 298 -3.38 14.03 -23.16
N GLU A 299 -2.34 14.21 -22.33
CA GLU A 299 -0.98 14.54 -22.76
C GLU A 299 -0.11 13.30 -23.10
N ARG A 300 -0.56 12.08 -22.81
CA ARG A 300 0.13 10.83 -23.14
C ARG A 300 -0.73 9.95 -24.04
N LEU A 301 -0.82 10.31 -25.31
CA LEU A 301 -0.95 9.29 -26.34
C LEU A 301 0.45 8.74 -26.63
N GLU A 302 0.52 7.41 -26.62
CA GLU A 302 1.64 6.57 -27.07
C GLU A 302 2.67 6.11 -26.00
N ASN A 303 2.52 4.82 -25.66
CA ASN A 303 3.53 3.86 -25.21
C ASN A 303 3.70 3.64 -23.69
N ALA A 304 2.88 2.72 -23.13
CA ALA A 304 3.37 1.46 -22.52
C ALA A 304 2.26 0.60 -21.84
N GLY A 305 2.02 -0.59 -22.39
CA GLY A 305 2.21 -1.88 -21.68
C GLY A 305 1.12 -2.46 -20.79
N ALA A 306 0.29 -1.68 -20.11
CA ALA A 306 -0.89 -2.18 -19.39
C ALA A 306 -1.86 -1.03 -19.07
N SER A 307 -2.99 -0.98 -19.77
CA SER A 307 -4.09 -0.04 -19.51
C SER A 307 -5.05 -0.61 -18.45
N HIS A 308 -5.21 0.08 -17.32
CA HIS A 308 -6.27 -0.23 -16.36
C HIS A 308 -7.62 0.31 -16.86
N GLY A 309 -8.63 -0.56 -16.86
CA GLY A 309 -10.06 -0.29 -16.91
C GLY A 309 -10.55 0.47 -18.13
N GLY A 310 -11.08 -0.26 -19.12
CA GLY A 310 -12.01 0.33 -20.09
C GLY A 310 -13.26 0.87 -19.39
N GLN A 311 -14.13 1.57 -20.13
CA GLN A 311 -15.42 2.00 -19.59
C GLN A 311 -16.20 0.81 -19.02
N THR A 312 -16.99 1.05 -17.95
CA THR A 312 -18.05 0.13 -17.51
C THR A 312 -18.73 -0.45 -18.74
N ALA A 313 -18.71 -1.77 -18.88
CA ALA A 313 -19.23 -2.47 -20.04
C ALA A 313 -20.64 -1.97 -20.34
N SER A 314 -21.00 -1.79 -21.62
CA SER A 314 -22.25 -1.15 -22.04
C SER A 314 -23.49 -1.77 -21.38
N PHE A 315 -23.47 -3.07 -21.09
CA PHE A 315 -24.58 -3.75 -20.39
C PHE A 315 -24.78 -3.31 -18.91
N LEU A 316 -23.80 -2.63 -18.30
CA LEU A 316 -23.84 -2.09 -16.95
C LEU A 316 -24.11 -0.56 -16.92
N LYS A 317 -24.08 0.10 -18.08
CA LYS A 317 -24.54 1.49 -18.25
C LYS A 317 -25.97 1.42 -18.76
N GLY A 318 -26.93 1.41 -17.84
CA GLY A 318 -28.35 1.27 -18.12
C GLY A 318 -28.80 2.16 -19.28
N ASP A 319 -29.13 1.49 -20.38
CA ASP A 319 -29.97 1.91 -21.50
C ASP A 319 -30.40 0.66 -22.32
N GLU A 320 -29.68 -0.48 -22.21
CA GLU A 320 -30.12 -1.78 -22.78
C GLU A 320 -31.01 -2.61 -21.82
N GLY A 321 -30.98 -2.33 -20.51
CA GLY A 321 -31.76 -3.08 -19.51
C GLY A 321 -33.26 -2.80 -19.59
N ASP A 322 -33.64 -1.53 -19.77
CA ASP A 322 -35.05 -1.13 -19.81
C ASP A 322 -35.75 -1.62 -21.10
N ALA A 323 -35.03 -1.65 -22.23
CA ALA A 323 -35.55 -2.20 -23.49
C ALA A 323 -35.72 -3.74 -23.46
N LEU A 324 -34.93 -4.45 -22.62
CA LEU A 324 -35.05 -5.89 -22.43
C LEU A 324 -36.21 -6.24 -21.49
N ILE A 325 -36.42 -5.44 -20.44
CA ILE A 325 -37.57 -5.56 -19.53
C ILE A 325 -38.86 -5.26 -20.31
N ASP A 326 -38.90 -4.20 -21.13
CA ASP A 326 -40.06 -3.88 -21.97
C ASP A 326 -40.36 -4.97 -23.03
N LYS A 327 -39.33 -5.65 -23.55
CA LYS A 327 -39.51 -6.80 -24.46
C LYS A 327 -40.02 -8.06 -23.76
N LEU A 328 -39.59 -8.29 -22.52
CA LEU A 328 -40.05 -9.43 -21.71
C LEU A 328 -41.49 -9.21 -21.20
N VAL A 329 -41.84 -7.98 -20.80
CA VAL A 329 -43.19 -7.60 -20.39
C VAL A 329 -44.17 -7.59 -21.59
N LYS A 330 -43.72 -7.26 -22.80
CA LYS A 330 -44.54 -7.39 -24.04
C LYS A 330 -44.71 -8.82 -24.54
N ALA A 331 -43.85 -9.76 -24.13
CA ALA A 331 -43.91 -11.15 -24.58
C ALA A 331 -44.99 -11.98 -23.86
N GLU A 332 -45.52 -11.52 -22.72
CA GLU A 332 -46.58 -12.23 -21.97
C GLU A 332 -48.01 -11.95 -22.43
N SER A 333 -48.23 -11.15 -23.48
CA SER A 333 -49.56 -10.90 -24.03
C SER A 333 -49.68 -11.32 -25.50
N THR A 334 -49.64 -12.62 -25.77
CA THR A 334 -50.18 -13.17 -27.03
C THR A 334 -50.98 -14.45 -26.72
N PRO A 335 -52.23 -14.60 -27.18
CA PRO A 335 -53.05 -15.77 -26.87
C PRO A 335 -52.48 -17.04 -27.50
N LEU A 336 -52.46 -18.14 -26.74
CA LEU A 336 -52.09 -19.47 -27.21
C LEU A 336 -53.10 -19.96 -28.29
N PRO A 337 -52.65 -20.43 -29.46
CA PRO A 337 -53.51 -21.10 -30.43
C PRO A 337 -53.81 -22.56 -30.02
N GLU A 338 -55.03 -23.01 -30.35
CA GLU A 338 -55.57 -24.35 -30.10
C GLU A 338 -54.70 -25.47 -30.69
N ALA A 339 -54.48 -26.53 -29.89
CA ALA A 339 -53.91 -27.79 -30.35
C ALA A 339 -54.95 -28.92 -30.25
N THR A 340 -55.17 -29.62 -31.36
CA THR A 340 -55.98 -30.84 -31.51
C THR A 340 -55.26 -32.03 -30.83
N PRO A 341 -55.97 -33.08 -30.36
CA PRO A 341 -55.56 -33.86 -29.20
C PRO A 341 -54.65 -35.04 -29.56
N ALA A 342 -53.60 -35.24 -28.75
CA ALA A 342 -52.92 -36.51 -28.62
C ALA A 342 -53.23 -37.11 -27.22
N SER A 343 -53.61 -38.39 -27.23
CA SER A 343 -54.06 -39.19 -26.08
C SER A 343 -52.97 -39.38 -25.00
N PRO A 344 -53.33 -39.56 -23.72
CA PRO A 344 -52.45 -39.28 -22.57
C PRO A 344 -51.55 -40.47 -22.18
N ALA A 345 -50.29 -40.17 -21.90
CA ALA A 345 -49.44 -41.00 -21.04
C ALA A 345 -49.56 -40.51 -19.60
N ALA A 346 -49.79 -41.44 -18.67
CA ALA A 346 -50.08 -41.21 -17.26
C ALA A 346 -48.94 -40.45 -16.52
N PRO A 347 -49.26 -39.60 -15.53
CA PRO A 347 -48.26 -38.90 -14.75
C PRO A 347 -47.58 -39.84 -13.73
N ALA A 348 -46.25 -39.83 -13.71
CA ALA A 348 -45.46 -40.41 -12.64
C ALA A 348 -45.63 -39.57 -11.37
N GLU A 349 -45.93 -40.23 -10.25
CA GLU A 349 -46.09 -39.62 -8.93
C GLU A 349 -44.76 -39.05 -8.40
N PRO A 350 -44.79 -37.93 -7.67
CA PRO A 350 -43.59 -37.37 -7.03
C PRO A 350 -43.14 -38.23 -5.85
N ASP A 351 -41.84 -38.55 -5.85
CA ASP A 351 -41.14 -39.32 -4.81
C ASP A 351 -41.25 -38.63 -3.42
N PRO A 352 -41.85 -39.28 -2.41
CA PRO A 352 -42.09 -38.67 -1.10
C PRO A 352 -40.87 -38.59 -0.19
N ASP A 353 -39.68 -39.08 -0.58
CA ASP A 353 -38.52 -39.18 0.33
C ASP A 353 -37.52 -38.01 0.29
N LEU A 354 -37.76 -36.96 -0.49
CA LEU A 354 -36.83 -35.82 -0.60
C LEU A 354 -36.81 -34.88 0.62
N ILE A 355 -37.76 -35.00 1.55
CA ILE A 355 -37.81 -34.16 2.77
C ILE A 355 -37.17 -34.85 3.99
N GLY A 356 -36.93 -36.16 3.96
CA GLY A 356 -36.33 -36.92 5.07
C GLY A 356 -34.81 -36.79 5.21
N SER A 357 -34.11 -36.24 4.21
CA SER A 357 -32.65 -36.12 4.19
C SER A 357 -32.11 -34.82 4.79
N LEU A 358 -32.99 -33.89 5.20
CA LEU A 358 -32.62 -32.58 5.76
C LEU A 358 -32.69 -32.48 7.30
N THR A 359 -32.95 -33.57 8.02
CA THR A 359 -33.12 -33.54 9.50
C THR A 359 -32.41 -34.65 10.29
N ARG A 360 -31.36 -35.29 9.76
CA ARG A 360 -30.52 -36.20 10.57
C ARG A 360 -29.22 -35.53 11.02
N ASP A 361 -29.14 -35.29 12.33
CA ASP A 361 -27.90 -35.05 13.08
C ASP A 361 -27.06 -36.33 13.09
N GLU A 362 -25.98 -36.38 12.31
CA GLU A 362 -24.90 -37.36 12.46
C GLU A 362 -23.55 -36.73 12.02
N PRO A 363 -22.45 -36.90 12.77
CA PRO A 363 -21.20 -36.18 12.48
C PRO A 363 -20.47 -36.77 11.26
N PRO A 364 -19.71 -35.95 10.50
CA PRO A 364 -19.04 -36.40 9.29
C PRO A 364 -17.88 -37.37 9.61
N ALA A 365 -17.80 -38.46 8.84
CA ALA A 365 -16.69 -39.39 8.85
C ALA A 365 -15.38 -38.76 8.31
N PRO A 366 -14.19 -39.21 8.75
CA PRO A 366 -12.91 -38.70 8.28
C PRO A 366 -12.64 -39.07 6.81
N PRO A 367 -11.86 -38.25 6.07
CA PRO A 367 -11.59 -38.49 4.65
C PRO A 367 -10.72 -39.74 4.45
N THR A 368 -11.15 -40.62 3.55
CA THR A 368 -10.39 -41.77 3.08
C THR A 368 -9.21 -41.34 2.22
N ALA A 369 -8.00 -41.76 2.61
CA ALA A 369 -6.78 -41.53 1.86
C ALA A 369 -6.78 -42.31 0.53
N LYS A 370 -6.32 -41.66 -0.56
CA LYS A 370 -6.00 -42.34 -1.81
C LYS A 370 -4.85 -43.34 -1.59
N PRO A 371 -4.86 -44.51 -2.24
CA PRO A 371 -3.75 -45.45 -2.17
C PRO A 371 -2.47 -44.83 -2.76
N PRO A 372 -1.28 -45.16 -2.23
CA PRO A 372 -0.01 -44.67 -2.76
C PRO A 372 0.25 -45.23 -4.18
N PRO A 373 0.97 -44.51 -5.04
CA PRO A 373 1.39 -45.03 -6.33
C PRO A 373 2.34 -46.22 -6.16
N LYS A 374 2.25 -47.20 -7.05
CA LYS A 374 3.15 -48.36 -7.09
C LYS A 374 4.62 -47.90 -7.21
N PRO A 375 5.58 -48.60 -6.57
CA PRO A 375 6.99 -48.29 -6.72
C PRO A 375 7.41 -48.44 -8.18
N VAL A 376 8.09 -47.42 -8.70
CA VAL A 376 8.78 -47.46 -10.00
C VAL A 376 10.03 -48.31 -9.83
N ASP A 377 10.19 -49.31 -10.68
CA ASP A 377 11.40 -50.12 -10.77
C ASP A 377 12.55 -49.25 -11.30
N THR A 378 13.62 -49.10 -10.53
CA THR A 378 14.77 -48.23 -10.85
C THR A 378 15.97 -49.00 -11.39
N SER A 379 15.78 -50.18 -12.00
CA SER A 379 16.89 -50.97 -12.54
C SER A 379 17.45 -50.49 -13.90
N GLU A 380 16.91 -49.43 -14.50
CA GLU A 380 17.42 -48.88 -15.78
C GLU A 380 17.50 -47.33 -15.78
N VAL A 381 18.14 -46.74 -14.78
CA VAL A 381 18.53 -45.32 -14.85
C VAL A 381 19.98 -45.23 -15.26
N ASP A 382 20.22 -44.79 -16.50
CA ASP A 382 21.54 -44.46 -17.03
C ASP A 382 22.18 -43.34 -16.19
N ARG A 383 23.24 -43.70 -15.44
CA ARG A 383 23.94 -42.82 -14.49
C ARG A 383 24.96 -41.89 -15.16
N SER A 384 25.19 -42.01 -16.47
CA SER A 384 26.20 -41.22 -17.19
C SER A 384 25.97 -39.71 -17.19
N VAL A 385 24.71 -39.27 -16.99
CA VAL A 385 24.35 -37.83 -16.98
C VAL A 385 24.64 -37.18 -15.62
N ILE A 386 24.58 -37.93 -14.52
CA ILE A 386 24.73 -37.39 -13.16
C ILE A 386 26.21 -37.21 -12.81
N ASP A 387 27.08 -38.12 -13.25
CA ASP A 387 28.52 -38.02 -13.01
C ASP A 387 29.15 -36.84 -13.78
N SER A 388 28.56 -36.41 -14.91
CA SER A 388 29.03 -35.24 -15.67
C SER A 388 28.78 -33.88 -14.98
N LEU A 389 27.96 -33.85 -13.92
CA LEU A 389 27.55 -32.64 -13.22
C LEU A 389 28.18 -32.47 -11.83
N LEU A 390 28.97 -33.46 -11.37
CA LEU A 390 29.54 -33.48 -10.01
C LEU A 390 31.05 -33.27 -9.95
N ASP A 391 31.76 -33.20 -11.07
CA ASP A 391 33.19 -32.89 -11.08
C ASP A 391 33.48 -31.38 -11.13
N PRO A 392 34.26 -30.82 -10.19
CA PRO A 392 34.65 -29.42 -10.20
C PRO A 392 35.70 -29.10 -11.28
N PRO A 393 35.72 -27.88 -11.85
CA PRO A 393 36.73 -27.51 -12.84
C PRO A 393 38.13 -27.50 -12.23
N SER A 394 39.04 -28.27 -12.84
CA SER A 394 40.47 -28.27 -12.53
C SER A 394 41.09 -26.91 -12.85
N LYS A 395 41.91 -26.40 -11.92
CA LYS A 395 42.65 -25.14 -12.03
C LYS A 395 43.63 -25.14 -13.22
N PRO A 396 43.91 -23.98 -13.84
CA PRO A 396 45.03 -23.84 -14.76
C PRO A 396 46.33 -23.62 -13.96
N GLY A 397 47.25 -24.58 -14.00
CA GLY A 397 48.70 -24.34 -13.94
C GLY A 397 49.23 -24.57 -15.36
N GLY A 398 50.06 -23.74 -15.99
CA GLY A 398 51.16 -22.99 -15.44
C GLY A 398 52.46 -23.78 -15.64
N GLY A 399 53.11 -23.59 -16.80
CA GLY A 399 54.56 -23.78 -16.95
C GLY A 399 55.06 -24.85 -17.93
N GLY A 400 55.57 -24.38 -19.08
CA GLY A 400 56.90 -24.76 -19.58
C GLY A 400 56.98 -25.84 -20.68
N THR A 401 57.05 -25.41 -21.94
CA THR A 401 58.31 -25.28 -22.71
C THR A 401 58.16 -24.21 -23.78
#